data_AF-A0A7V6ZDW6-F1
#
_entry.id   AF-A0A7V6ZDW6-F1
#
_cell.length_a   1.000
_cell.length_b   1.000
_cell.length_c   1.000
_cell.angle_alpha   90.00
_cell.angle_beta   90.00
_cell.angle_gamma   90.00
#
_symmetry.space_group_name_H-M   'P 1'
#
loop_
_entity.id
_entity.type
_entity.pdbx_description
1 polymer ?
#
loop_
_entity_poly.entity_id
_entity_poly.type
_entity_poly.pdbx_seq_one_letter_code
_entity_poly.pdbx_strand_id
1 'polypeptide(L)' 'ELHEKMKHISIGDKGPFGDILRPILSNKLIFGIDLCEHGLAPKIEGMLEEMLTAPGAVRRTLNKYVNMEVDMS' A
#
# COMPACT_ATOMS: atom_id res chain seq x y z
N GLU A 1 14.36 -7.67 1.58
CA GLU A 1 13.41 -8.32 0.64
C GLU A 1 12.34 -7.38 0.10
N LEU A 2 11.60 -6.65 0.93
CA LEU A 2 10.55 -5.72 0.46
C LEU A 2 11.10 -4.57 -0.42
N HIS A 3 12.18 -3.91 0.02
CA HIS A 3 12.76 -2.78 -0.71
C HIS A 3 13.18 -3.14 -2.15
N GLU A 4 13.73 -4.34 -2.37
CA GLU A 4 14.10 -4.82 -3.71
C GLU A 4 12.88 -5.00 -4.62
N LYS A 5 11.76 -5.52 -4.08
CA LYS A 5 10.52 -5.70 -4.85
C LYS A 5 9.87 -4.37 -5.23
N MET A 6 10.12 -3.32 -4.47
CA MET A 6 9.54 -1.98 -4.70
C MET A 6 10.39 -1.08 -5.60
N LYS A 7 11.60 -1.49 -6.00
CA LYS A 7 12.51 -0.67 -6.85
C LYS A 7 11.92 -0.26 -8.19
N HIS A 8 10.92 -1.00 -8.68
CA HIS A 8 10.29 -0.74 -9.97
C HIS A 8 9.02 0.13 -9.87
N ILE A 9 8.64 0.53 -8.65
CA ILE A 9 7.45 1.35 -8.42
C ILE A 9 7.85 2.83 -8.39
N SER A 10 7.19 3.63 -9.22
CA SER A 10 7.40 5.06 -9.37
C SER A 10 6.17 5.87 -9.01
N ILE A 11 6.38 7.17 -8.72
CA ILE A 11 5.28 8.12 -8.57
C ILE A 11 4.51 8.20 -9.90
N GLY A 12 3.19 8.08 -9.83
CA GLY A 12 2.28 8.08 -10.97
C GLY A 12 1.88 6.69 -11.45
N ASP A 13 2.52 5.63 -10.96
CA ASP A 13 2.16 4.26 -11.33
C ASP A 13 0.74 3.94 -10.90
N LYS A 14 0.04 3.24 -11.79
CA LYS A 14 -1.27 2.65 -11.53
C LYS A 14 -1.14 1.15 -11.75
N GLY A 15 -1.89 0.38 -10.97
CA GLY A 15 -1.76 -1.06 -10.90
C GLY A 15 -1.91 -1.80 -12.24
N PRO A 16 -1.80 -3.13 -12.23
CA PRO A 16 -1.92 -3.98 -11.04
C PRO A 16 -0.64 -4.08 -10.21
N PHE A 17 -0.77 -4.03 -8.88
CA PHE A 17 0.35 -4.24 -7.93
C PHE A 17 0.36 -5.65 -7.31
N GLY A 18 -0.64 -6.47 -7.64
CA GLY A 18 -0.83 -7.80 -7.06
C GLY A 18 0.41 -8.68 -7.13
N ASP A 19 1.10 -8.77 -8.27
CA ASP A 19 2.27 -9.65 -8.40
C ASP A 19 3.46 -9.20 -7.54
N ILE A 20 3.59 -7.89 -7.31
CA ILE A 20 4.66 -7.32 -6.49
C ILE A 20 4.35 -7.52 -5.00
N LEU A 21 3.09 -7.29 -4.61
CA LEU A 21 2.67 -7.32 -3.21
C LEU A 21 2.32 -8.72 -2.70
N ARG A 22 1.78 -9.60 -3.55
CA ARG A 22 1.32 -10.93 -3.15
C ARG A 22 2.35 -11.74 -2.36
N PRO A 23 3.65 -11.81 -2.75
CA PRO A 23 4.66 -12.55 -1.98
C PRO A 23 4.87 -12.04 -0.55
N ILE A 24 4.68 -10.74 -0.30
CA ILE A 24 4.80 -10.19 1.06
C ILE A 24 3.48 -10.28 1.82
N LEU A 25 2.36 -10.02 1.16
CA LEU A 25 1.03 -10.06 1.79
C LEU A 25 0.60 -11.48 2.18
N SER A 26 1.06 -12.51 1.47
CA SER A 26 0.84 -13.91 1.85
C SER A 26 1.84 -14.43 2.90
N ASN A 27 2.83 -13.62 3.31
CA ASN A 27 3.88 -14.08 4.21
C ASN A 27 3.40 -14.12 5.66
N LYS A 28 2.97 -15.32 6.09
CA LYS A 28 2.50 -15.62 7.46
C LYS A 28 3.56 -15.36 8.53
N LEU A 29 4.86 -15.34 8.21
CA LEU A 29 5.92 -15.03 9.18
C LEU A 29 5.95 -13.54 9.54
N ILE A 30 5.53 -12.65 8.61
CA ILE A 30 5.52 -11.20 8.83
C ILE A 30 4.21 -10.77 9.49
N PHE A 31 3.08 -11.30 9.00
CA PHE A 31 1.74 -10.82 9.39
C PHE A 31 0.98 -11.78 10.30
N GLY A 32 1.53 -12.96 10.61
CA GLY A 32 0.85 -14.03 11.37
C GLY A 32 -0.23 -14.78 10.58
N ILE A 33 -0.76 -14.17 9.51
CA ILE A 33 -1.77 -14.72 8.60
C ILE A 33 -1.41 -14.39 7.15
N ASP A 34 -2.07 -15.06 6.20
CA ASP A 34 -1.99 -14.71 4.79
C ASP A 34 -3.08 -13.66 4.48
N LEU A 35 -2.65 -12.43 4.25
CA LEU A 35 -3.56 -11.30 4.00
C LEU A 35 -4.28 -11.43 2.65
N CYS A 36 -3.74 -12.18 1.69
CA CYS A 36 -4.40 -12.45 0.41
C CYS A 36 -5.58 -13.40 0.60
N GLU A 37 -5.39 -14.50 1.35
CA GLU A 37 -6.44 -15.46 1.70
C GLU A 37 -7.60 -14.80 2.48
N HIS A 38 -7.31 -13.72 3.23
CA HIS A 38 -8.29 -12.96 4.00
C HIS A 38 -8.88 -11.75 3.25
N GLY A 39 -8.61 -11.63 1.93
CA GLY A 39 -9.21 -10.59 1.09
C GLY A 39 -8.72 -9.17 1.38
N LEU A 40 -7.58 -9.00 2.06
CA LEU A 40 -7.02 -7.69 2.39
C LEU A 40 -6.12 -7.13 1.29
N ALA A 41 -5.67 -7.95 0.34
CA ALA A 41 -4.80 -7.53 -0.75
C ALA A 41 -5.37 -6.36 -1.58
N PRO A 42 -6.65 -6.37 -2.05
CA PRO A 42 -7.19 -5.26 -2.82
C PRO A 42 -7.21 -3.93 -2.08
N LYS A 43 -7.43 -3.96 -0.76
CA LYS A 43 -7.43 -2.75 0.08
C LYS A 43 -6.03 -2.15 0.18
N ILE A 44 -5.01 -2.99 0.35
CA ILE A 44 -3.62 -2.56 0.43
C ILE A 44 -3.12 -2.05 -0.93
N GLU A 45 -3.51 -2.71 -2.03
CA GLU A 45 -3.23 -2.25 -3.40
C GLU A 45 -3.80 -0.86 -3.66
N GLY A 46 -5.06 -0.62 -3.27
CA GLY A 46 -5.68 0.70 -3.40
C GLY A 46 -4.98 1.78 -2.55
N MET A 47 -4.60 1.46 -1.32
CA MET A 47 -3.81 2.38 -0.48
C MET A 47 -2.45 2.71 -1.14
N LEU A 48 -1.78 1.72 -1.72
CA LEU A 48 -0.52 1.93 -2.44
C LEU A 48 -0.72 2.83 -3.64
N GLU A 49 -1.73 2.58 -4.48
CA GLU A 49 -2.05 3.43 -5.63
C GLU A 49 -2.27 4.90 -5.21
N GLU A 50 -3.04 5.12 -4.14
CA GLU A 50 -3.25 6.46 -3.58
C GLU A 50 -1.94 7.09 -3.16
N MET A 51 -1.05 6.37 -2.46
CA MET A 51 0.27 6.87 -2.05
C MET A 51 1.19 7.24 -3.23
N LEU A 52 1.00 6.63 -4.39
CA LEU A 52 1.83 6.83 -5.57
C LEU A 52 1.35 7.97 -6.48
N THR A 53 0.12 8.47 -6.30
CA THR A 53 -0.47 9.44 -7.26
C THR A 53 0.33 10.72 -7.52
N ALA A 54 1.02 11.27 -6.52
CA ALA A 54 1.82 12.49 -6.68
C ALA A 54 2.75 12.75 -5.48
N PRO A 55 3.71 13.69 -5.59
CA PRO A 55 4.42 14.20 -4.42
C PRO A 55 3.44 14.65 -3.32
N GLY A 56 3.74 14.27 -2.08
CA GLY A 56 2.88 14.52 -0.92
C GLY A 56 1.65 13.60 -0.80
N ALA A 57 1.41 12.69 -1.75
CA ALA A 57 0.27 11.77 -1.69
C ALA A 57 0.37 10.80 -0.51
N VAL A 58 1.56 10.33 -0.16
CA VAL A 58 1.79 9.49 1.04
C VAL A 58 1.18 10.13 2.29
N ARG A 59 1.46 11.42 2.55
CA ARG A 59 0.91 12.14 3.71
C ARG A 59 -0.62 12.24 3.63
N ARG A 60 -1.17 12.51 2.44
CA ARG A 60 -2.63 12.59 2.23
C ARG A 60 -3.31 11.24 2.49
N THR A 61 -2.74 10.15 1.99
CA THR A 61 -3.25 8.79 2.20
C THR A 61 -3.18 8.40 3.67
N LEU A 62 -2.08 8.69 4.37
CA LEU A 62 -1.97 8.43 5.81
C LEU A 62 -2.99 9.26 6.61
N ASN A 63 -3.20 10.53 6.28
CA ASN A 63 -4.26 11.33 6.90
C ASN A 63 -5.64 10.72 6.66
N LYS A 64 -5.92 10.19 5.46
CA LYS A 64 -7.21 9.56 5.15
C LYS A 64 -7.48 8.30 5.99
N TYR A 65 -6.44 7.49 6.24
CA TYR A 65 -6.61 6.15 6.81
C TYR A 65 -6.15 5.99 8.27
N VAL A 66 -5.33 6.91 8.81
CA VAL A 66 -4.65 6.74 10.12
C VAL A 66 -4.97 7.81 11.16
N ASN A 67 -5.06 9.10 10.81
CA ASN A 67 -5.32 10.21 11.77
C ASN A 67 -6.63 10.92 11.42
N MET A 68 -7.65 10.97 12.29
CA MET A 68 -7.82 11.95 13.39
C MET A 68 -7.55 13.40 12.94
N GLU A 69 -8.64 14.16 12.80
CA GLU A 69 -8.76 15.60 12.55
C GLU A 69 -7.56 16.29 11.89
N VAL A 70 -7.64 16.51 10.58
CA VAL A 70 -6.92 17.62 9.96
C VAL A 70 -7.91 18.76 9.87
N ASP A 71 -7.94 19.59 10.89
CA ASP A 71 -8.49 20.93 10.79
C ASP A 71 -7.77 21.63 9.63
N MET A 72 -8.52 21.84 8.56
CA MET A 72 -8.12 22.59 7.36
C MET A 72 -8.75 23.98 7.43
N SER A 73 -8.69 24.63 8.60
CA SER A 73 -8.92 26.08 8.71
C SER A 73 -7.66 26.88 8.34
#